data_AF-A0A7K4FNY6-F1
#
_entry.id   AF-A0A7K4FNY6-F1
#
_cell.length_a   1.000
_cell.length_b   1.000
_cell.length_c   1.000
_cell.angle_alpha   90.00
_cell.angle_beta   90.00
_cell.angle_gamma   90.00
#
_symmetry.space_group_name_H-M   'P 1'
#
loop_
_entity.id
_entity.type
_entity.pdbx_description
1 polymer ?
#
loop_
_entity_poly.entity_id
_entity_poly.type
_entity_poly.pdbx_seq_one_letter_code
_entity_poly.pdbx_strand_id
1 'polypeptide(L)' 'MFKITVRYNSTIPVCEQIYSGMIDEIRSGNLYYKTKIPSTEQVAGVLGLNLNAVDRAYGLLLKD' A
#
# COMPACT_ATOMS: atom_id res chain seq x y z
N MET A 1 7.41 11.65 -2.15
CA MET A 1 6.38 11.70 -1.08
C MET A 1 5.38 10.62 -1.43
N PHE A 2 5.34 9.55 -0.64
CA PHE A 2 4.49 8.39 -0.91
C PHE A 2 3.02 8.80 -0.94
N LYS A 3 2.36 8.65 -2.09
CA LYS A 3 0.96 9.04 -2.29
C LYS A 3 0.19 7.88 -2.90
N ILE A 4 -0.42 7.07 -2.05
CA ILE A 4 -1.40 6.06 -2.49
C ILE A 4 -2.80 6.63 -2.32
N THR A 5 -3.60 6.52 -3.37
CA THR A 5 -5.03 6.87 -3.35
C THR A 5 -5.84 5.59 -3.40
N VAL A 6 -6.67 5.35 -2.41
CA VAL A 6 -7.58 4.19 -2.36
C VAL A 6 -8.99 4.65 -2.68
N ARG A 7 -9.67 3.92 -3.57
CA ARG A 7 -11.10 4.10 -3.83
C ARG A 7 -11.91 3.03 -3.11
N TYR A 8 -12.68 3.47 -2.12
CA TYR A 8 -13.57 2.64 -1.32
C TYR A 8 -14.78 2.08 -2.08
N ASN A 9 -15.22 2.78 -3.13
CA ASN A 9 -16.36 2.37 -3.95
C ASN A 9 -15.92 1.62 -5.23
N SER A 10 -14.80 0.91 -5.16
CA SER A 10 -14.25 0.15 -6.29
C SER A 10 -14.61 -1.32 -6.15
N THR A 11 -14.77 -2.02 -7.27
CA THR A 11 -14.84 -3.48 -7.32
C THR A 11 -13.51 -4.15 -6.93
N ILE A 12 -12.42 -3.39 -6.93
CA ILE A 12 -11.09 -3.88 -6.55
C ILE A 12 -10.93 -3.81 -5.03
N PRO A 13 -10.54 -4.90 -4.36
CA PRO A 13 -10.26 -4.89 -2.93
C PRO A 13 -9.21 -3.85 -2.55
N VAL A 14 -9.42 -3.18 -1.41
CA VAL A 14 -8.50 -2.14 -0.92
C VAL A 14 -7.06 -2.65 -0.80
N CYS A 15 -6.86 -3.88 -0.33
CA CYS A 15 -5.53 -4.48 -0.21
C CYS A 15 -4.81 -4.57 -1.56
N GLU A 16 -5.53 -4.87 -2.64
CA GLU A 16 -4.96 -4.92 -4.00
C GLU A 16 -4.69 -3.52 -4.55
N GLN A 17 -5.52 -2.53 -4.21
CA GLN A 17 -5.26 -1.14 -4.55
C GLN A 17 -3.99 -0.59 -3.87
N ILE A 18 -3.75 -0.97 -2.61
CA ILE A 18 -2.50 -0.60 -1.91
C ILE A 18 -1.30 -1.29 -2.56
N TYR A 19 -1.41 -2.60 -2.83
CA TYR A 19 -0.35 -3.36 -3.48
C TYR A 19 0.03 -2.75 -4.83
N SER A 20 -0.96 -2.53 -5.72
CA SER A 20 -0.74 -1.92 -7.02
C SER A 20 -0.14 -0.52 -6.92
N GLY A 21 -0.66 0.32 -6.03
CA GLY A 21 -0.11 1.66 -5.78
C GLY A 21 1.35 1.63 -5.29
N MET A 22 1.71 0.66 -4.44
CA MET A 22 3.11 0.47 -4.01
C MET A 22 4.01 0.03 -5.17
N ILE A 23 3.56 -0.91 -5.99
CA ILE A 23 4.30 -1.36 -7.17
C ILE A 23 4.51 -0.22 -8.16
N ASP A 24 3.49 0.62 -8.39
CA ASP A 24 3.60 1.77 -9.28
C ASP A 24 4.57 2.83 -8.74
N GLU A 25 4.61 3.06 -7.43
CA GLU A 25 5.60 3.94 -6.81
C GLU A 25 7.02 3.38 -6.88
N ILE A 26 7.20 2.05 -6.79
CA ILE A 26 8.49 1.38 -7.01
C ILE A 26 8.93 1.56 -8.47
N ARG A 27 8.04 1.30 -9.42
CA ARG A 27 8.29 1.45 -10.87
C ARG A 27 8.59 2.89 -11.25
N SER A 28 7.92 3.85 -10.61
CA SER A 28 8.15 5.29 -10.81
C SER A 28 9.47 5.76 -10.21
N GLY A 29 10.17 4.92 -9.44
CA GLY A 29 11.38 5.30 -8.72
C GLY A 29 11.12 6.18 -7.50
N ASN A 30 9.88 6.30 -7.04
CA ASN A 30 9.57 7.02 -5.79
C ASN A 30 9.88 6.17 -4.56
N LEU A 31 9.80 4.84 -4.70
CA LEU A 31 10.16 3.84 -3.69
C LEU A 31 11.41 3.07 -4.16
N TYR A 32 12.57 3.45 -3.63
CA TYR A 32 13.82 2.74 -3.90
C TYR A 32 14.03 1.56 -2.95
N TYR A 33 14.82 0.58 -3.38
CA TYR A 33 15.29 -0.52 -2.54
C TYR A 33 15.90 0.01 -1.22
N LYS A 34 15.48 -0.57 -0.08
CA LYS A 34 15.76 -0.12 1.31
C LYS A 34 15.10 1.19 1.76
N THR A 35 14.25 1.80 0.95
CA THR A 35 13.41 2.92 1.42
C THR A 35 12.47 2.43 2.50
N LYS A 36 12.41 3.16 3.61
CA LYS A 36 11.56 2.82 4.74
C LYS A 36 10.10 3.00 4.32
N ILE A 37 9.42 1.89 4.07
CA ILE A 37 7.97 1.86 3.87
C ILE A 37 7.30 2.26 5.20
N PRO A 38 6.18 3.01 5.18
CA PRO A 38 5.49 3.36 6.41
C PRO A 38 5.02 2.09 7.13
N SER A 39 4.80 2.16 8.44
CA SER A 39 4.25 1.00 9.17
C SER A 39 2.79 0.75 8.77
N THR A 40 2.34 -0.48 8.96
CA THR A 40 0.94 -0.89 8.73
C THR A 40 -0.04 0.06 9.42
N GLU A 41 0.28 0.49 10.64
CA GLU A 41 -0.49 1.46 11.42
C GLU A 41 -0.50 2.86 10.82
N GLN A 42 0.64 3.34 10.32
CA GLN A 42 0.72 4.65 9.67
C GLN A 42 -0.12 4.67 8.39
N VAL A 43 -0.01 3.63 7.57
CA VAL A 43 -0.79 3.50 6.33
C VAL A 43 -2.28 3.38 6.64
N ALA A 44 -2.64 2.56 7.64
CA ALA A 44 -4.02 2.42 8.09
C ALA A 44 -4.60 3.74 8.62
N GLY A 45 -3.86 4.46 9.46
CA GLY A 45 -4.29 5.75 10.02
C GLY A 45 -4.42 6.85 8.98
N VAL A 46 -3.48 6.95 8.03
CA VAL A 46 -3.51 7.96 6.97
C VAL A 46 -4.63 7.70 5.97
N LEU A 47 -4.88 6.43 5.63
CA LEU A 47 -5.91 6.07 4.67
C LEU A 47 -7.30 5.93 5.31
N GLY A 48 -7.39 5.71 6.63
CA GLY A 48 -8.64 5.38 7.32
C GLY A 48 -9.06 3.92 7.12
N LEU A 49 -8.09 3.02 7.05
CA LEU A 49 -8.29 1.61 6.73
C LEU A 49 -8.15 0.67 7.92
N ASN A 50 -8.76 -0.51 7.79
CA ASN A 50 -8.51 -1.58 8.74
C ASN A 50 -7.07 -2.10 8.58
N LEU A 51 -6.35 -2.22 9.69
CA LEU A 51 -5.00 -2.78 9.78
C LEU A 51 -4.86 -4.11 9.03
N ASN A 52 -5.85 -4.99 9.11
CA ASN A 52 -5.83 -6.30 8.46
C ASN A 52 -5.74 -6.20 6.93
N ALA A 53 -6.36 -5.17 6.33
CA ALA A 53 -6.33 -4.97 4.88
C ALA A 53 -4.94 -4.49 4.41
N VAL A 54 -4.31 -3.64 5.22
CA VAL A 54 -2.94 -3.15 4.97
C VAL A 54 -1.94 -4.28 5.18
N ASP A 55 -2.07 -5.04 6.27
CA ASP A 55 -1.20 -6.19 6.58
C ASP A 55 -1.22 -7.23 5.45
N ARG A 56 -2.42 -7.52 4.92
CA ARG A 56 -2.58 -8.40 3.76
C ARG A 56 -1.88 -7.87 2.52
N ALA A 57 -1.93 -6.55 2.27
CA ALA A 57 -1.22 -5.94 1.14
C ALA A 57 0.31 -6.06 1.29
N TYR A 58 0.85 -5.88 2.50
CA TYR A 58 2.27 -6.05 2.79
C TYR A 58 2.70 -7.52 2.67
N GLY A 59 1.85 -8.46 3.11
CA GLY A 59 2.07 -9.88 2.93
C GLY A 59 2.15 -10.29 1.45
N LEU A 60 1.38 -9.64 0.57
CA LEU A 60 1.48 -9.85 -0.88
C LEU A 60 2.82 -9.33 -1.43
N LEU A 61 3.30 -8.17 -0.97
CA LEU A 61 4.59 -7.60 -1.39
C LEU A 61 5.80 -8.41 -0.94
N LEU A 62 5.70 -9.13 0.18
CA LEU A 62 6.77 -10.01 0.67
C LEU A 62 6.81 -11.37 -0.04
N LYS A 63 5.73 -11.72 -0.74
CA LYS A 63 5.55 -13.04 -1.35
C LYS A 63 5.96 -13.07 -2.82
N ASP A 64 5.95 -11.93 -3.49
CA ASP A 64 6.55 -11.68 -4.82
C ASP A 64 8.02 -11.24 -4.68
#